data_AF-A0A383V8X7-F1
#
_entry.id   AF-A0A383V8X7-F1
#
_cell.length_a   1.000
_cell.length_b   1.000
_cell.length_c   1.000
_cell.angle_alpha   90.00
_cell.angle_beta   90.00
_cell.angle_gamma   90.00
#
_symmetry.space_group_name_H-M   'P 1'
#
loop_
_entity.id
_entity.type
_entity.pdbx_description
1 polymer ?
#
loop_
_entity_poly.entity_id
_entity_poly.type
_entity_poly.pdbx_seq_one_letter_code
_entity_poly.pdbx_strand_id
1 'polypeptide(L)'
;MYSGKQAYEVAQTIIAGGTCDPLVLASVCSCNKELRLNCLKLLREQPLKQATVLLAGVEETVCAAAEPSQERSSQSVLWLLDTVLPADVLLRPSLINSLVRIPNIPLKLAERLCNRGLYVPYDDIVAAARGPGRVQGVEVWVEAQEGDLGAAAGVAAAARQLIWESKAPAPGTLSDAAMATLPQLGFNGSNTATAAAAASTLQHLPGLPAAEVVELLYTAIAQNAVNNALEHLSAAMQCVRQPWQLSGEQLLPALQHVVALRVQPLRYEESLFHHLDGLRRVLPFNNISADDVAGMLHMTLEAGSNPNCLRWLRFFPNFPDIAAQQLTGLIQTALTSDDSCPTLCMLRRVEAFDQLDTAAVTAILTSTINAAAAAAKADGKWTKTDFYSLCYQMELEKIAATQSGDAILQWLLPSLTAALQAGMREDACLLATLQLDDTGTVFIQAVRLDPGYLKDSFDAEQVLQLLRCTTHSINAHDKMAELLPVLLPWLGAVECKQRLQAATLTAEKAAALAEAASGLWAARWRSSETGCRSSSSSSNYWLLQKLLSLQQPVLSSITPVGTALKSMQLPGF
;
A
#
# COMPACT_ATOMS: atom_id res chain seq x y z
N MET A 1 -44.56 -0.74 35.38
CA MET A 1 -44.87 -2.18 35.42
C MET A 1 -45.89 -2.47 34.33
N TYR A 2 -45.61 -3.40 33.42
CA TYR A 2 -46.59 -3.83 32.42
C TYR A 2 -47.66 -4.70 33.08
N SER A 3 -48.93 -4.52 32.72
CA SER A 3 -50.00 -5.48 33.06
C SER A 3 -49.91 -6.73 32.16
N GLY A 4 -50.44 -7.88 32.59
CA GLY A 4 -50.30 -9.15 31.85
C GLY A 4 -50.63 -9.12 30.36
N LYS A 5 -51.65 -8.33 29.95
CA LYS A 5 -52.01 -8.16 28.53
C LYS A 5 -50.98 -7.29 27.77
N GLN A 6 -50.54 -6.18 28.38
CA GLN A 6 -49.51 -5.31 27.80
C GLN A 6 -48.15 -6.02 27.72
N ALA A 7 -47.79 -6.81 28.73
CA ALA A 7 -46.56 -7.60 28.72
C ALA A 7 -46.57 -8.65 27.61
N TYR A 8 -47.73 -9.27 27.34
CA TYR A 8 -47.89 -10.24 26.28
C TYR A 8 -47.80 -9.61 24.88
N GLU A 9 -48.45 -8.45 24.65
CA GLU A 9 -48.40 -7.70 23.38
C GLU A 9 -46.97 -7.21 23.07
N VAL A 10 -46.24 -6.73 24.08
CA VAL A 10 -44.82 -6.36 23.94
C VAL A 10 -43.96 -7.58 23.61
N ALA A 11 -44.15 -8.71 24.31
CA ALA A 11 -43.44 -9.95 24.02
C ALA A 11 -43.71 -10.48 22.60
N GLN A 12 -44.96 -10.44 22.15
CA GLN A 12 -45.33 -10.80 20.78
C GLN A 12 -44.65 -9.88 19.75
N THR A 13 -44.60 -8.57 20.00
CA THR A 13 -43.97 -7.61 19.09
C THR A 13 -42.46 -7.87 18.98
N ILE A 14 -41.79 -8.12 20.11
CA ILE A 14 -40.37 -8.48 20.16
C ILE A 14 -40.11 -9.76 19.35
N ILE A 15 -40.94 -10.80 19.52
CA ILE A 15 -40.78 -12.11 18.86
C ILE A 15 -41.27 -12.13 17.40
N ALA A 16 -42.21 -11.26 17.03
CA ALA A 16 -42.77 -11.15 15.68
C ALA A 16 -41.89 -10.31 14.75
N GLY A 17 -41.13 -9.35 15.29
CA GLY A 17 -40.26 -8.46 14.52
C GLY A 17 -39.09 -9.15 13.79
N GLY A 18 -38.89 -10.46 13.96
CA GLY A 18 -37.86 -11.24 13.25
C GLY A 18 -36.42 -10.97 13.71
N THR A 19 -36.20 -9.91 14.49
CA THR A 19 -34.90 -9.46 15.00
C THR A 19 -34.75 -9.74 16.50
N CYS A 20 -35.06 -10.95 16.95
CA CYS A 20 -34.93 -11.32 18.36
C CYS A 20 -33.45 -11.49 18.74
N ASP A 21 -32.80 -10.35 19.00
CA ASP A 21 -31.50 -10.25 19.62
C ASP A 21 -31.51 -10.94 21.02
N PRO A 22 -30.61 -11.90 21.28
CA PRO A 22 -30.53 -12.61 22.55
C PRO A 22 -30.13 -11.76 23.75
N LEU A 23 -29.33 -10.70 23.56
CA LEU A 23 -29.07 -9.70 24.60
C LEU A 23 -30.35 -8.93 24.94
N VAL A 24 -31.13 -8.52 23.92
CA VAL A 24 -32.41 -7.84 24.14
C VAL A 24 -33.37 -8.77 24.88
N LEU A 25 -33.48 -10.03 24.47
CA LEU A 25 -34.31 -11.02 25.15
C LEU A 25 -33.85 -11.28 26.60
N ALA A 26 -32.55 -11.43 26.85
CA ALA A 26 -32.00 -11.64 28.18
C ALA A 26 -32.23 -10.42 29.09
N SER A 27 -31.96 -9.22 28.58
CA SER A 27 -32.19 -7.94 29.26
C SER A 27 -33.67 -7.76 29.61
N VAL A 28 -34.57 -7.94 28.64
CA VAL A 28 -36.03 -7.86 28.83
C VAL A 28 -36.51 -8.88 29.87
N CYS A 29 -35.99 -10.11 29.82
CA CYS A 29 -36.35 -11.16 30.77
C CYS A 29 -35.76 -10.96 32.17
N SER A 30 -34.65 -10.22 32.30
CA SER A 30 -34.07 -9.86 33.60
C SER A 30 -34.83 -8.73 34.31
N CYS A 31 -35.43 -7.82 33.54
CA CYS A 31 -36.05 -6.60 34.09
C CYS A 31 -37.49 -6.79 34.60
N ASN A 32 -38.23 -7.80 34.13
CA ASN A 32 -39.64 -7.97 34.49
C ASN A 32 -40.07 -9.44 34.48
N LYS A 33 -40.57 -9.94 35.62
CA LYS A 33 -40.98 -11.35 35.82
C LYS A 33 -42.15 -11.78 34.93
N GLU A 34 -43.13 -10.91 34.70
CA GLU A 34 -44.33 -11.22 33.92
C GLU A 34 -44.03 -11.20 32.41
N LEU A 35 -43.21 -10.23 31.97
CA LEU A 35 -42.68 -10.16 30.62
C LEU A 35 -41.77 -11.36 30.30
N ARG A 36 -40.90 -11.75 31.25
CA ARG A 36 -40.11 -12.99 31.16
C ARG A 36 -40.99 -14.21 30.93
N LEU A 37 -42.01 -14.41 31.74
CA LEU A 37 -42.92 -15.56 31.60
C LEU A 37 -43.61 -15.60 30.23
N ASN A 38 -44.09 -14.45 29.74
CA ASN A 38 -44.75 -14.35 28.45
C ASN A 38 -43.78 -14.56 27.27
N CYS A 39 -42.58 -13.98 27.30
CA CYS A 39 -41.54 -14.23 26.30
C CYS A 39 -41.13 -15.70 26.26
N LEU A 40 -40.92 -16.33 27.42
CA LEU A 40 -40.57 -17.75 27.51
C LEU A 40 -41.67 -18.64 26.94
N LYS A 41 -42.94 -18.32 27.23
CA LYS A 41 -44.08 -19.07 26.70
C LYS A 41 -44.16 -18.96 25.17
N LEU A 42 -44.07 -17.74 24.63
CA LEU A 42 -44.13 -17.49 23.19
C LEU A 42 -42.95 -18.11 22.42
N LEU A 43 -41.75 -18.09 23.00
CA LEU A 43 -40.58 -18.75 22.41
C LEU A 43 -40.74 -20.27 22.39
N ARG A 44 -41.26 -20.88 23.46
CA ARG A 44 -41.54 -22.34 23.51
C ARG A 44 -42.58 -22.78 22.49
N GLU A 45 -43.52 -21.92 22.14
CA GLU A 45 -44.51 -22.18 21.10
C GLU A 45 -43.95 -22.07 19.67
N GLN A 46 -42.71 -21.59 19.49
CA GLN A 46 -42.13 -21.27 18.17
C GLN A 46 -40.72 -21.86 17.99
N PRO A 47 -40.57 -23.19 17.84
CA PRO A 47 -39.27 -23.88 17.87
C PRO A 47 -38.32 -23.49 16.73
N LEU A 48 -38.84 -23.08 15.56
CA LEU A 48 -37.99 -22.54 14.49
C LEU A 48 -37.36 -21.20 14.89
N LYS A 49 -38.13 -20.31 15.55
CA LYS A 49 -37.59 -19.05 16.06
C LYS A 49 -36.59 -19.27 17.17
N GLN A 50 -36.77 -20.28 18.02
CA GLN A 50 -35.80 -20.62 19.06
C GLN A 50 -34.41 -20.95 18.47
N ALA A 51 -34.37 -21.73 17.38
CA ALA A 51 -33.13 -22.04 16.68
C ALA A 51 -32.50 -20.79 16.03
N THR A 52 -33.30 -19.92 15.41
CA THR A 52 -32.83 -18.65 14.83
C THR A 52 -32.25 -17.71 15.89
N VAL A 53 -32.92 -17.58 17.04
CA VAL A 53 -32.45 -16.75 18.17
C VAL A 53 -31.16 -17.30 18.76
N LEU A 54 -31.04 -18.62 18.89
CA LEU A 54 -29.79 -19.26 19.33
C LEU A 54 -28.65 -18.92 18.37
N LEU A 55 -28.84 -19.13 17.06
CA LEU A 55 -27.82 -18.87 16.05
C LEU A 55 -27.37 -17.40 16.07
N ALA A 56 -28.33 -16.46 16.09
CA ALA A 56 -28.02 -15.03 16.15
C ALA A 56 -27.19 -14.65 17.38
N GLY A 57 -27.46 -15.26 18.54
CA GLY A 57 -26.70 -14.97 19.76
C GLY A 57 -25.30 -15.56 19.77
N VAL A 58 -25.14 -16.75 19.18
CA VAL A 58 -23.82 -17.36 19.02
C VAL A 58 -22.99 -16.51 18.05
N GLU A 59 -23.57 -16.08 16.93
CA GLU A 59 -22.92 -15.17 15.97
C GLU A 59 -22.52 -13.83 16.61
N GLU A 60 -23.40 -13.24 17.42
CA GLU A 60 -23.10 -12.02 18.17
C GLU A 60 -21.97 -12.22 19.19
N THR A 61 -21.98 -13.36 19.88
CA THR A 61 -20.91 -13.71 20.84
C THR A 61 -19.55 -13.82 20.14
N VAL A 62 -19.52 -14.35 18.92
CA VAL A 62 -18.30 -14.44 18.12
C VAL A 62 -17.85 -13.08 17.57
N CYS A 63 -18.79 -12.23 17.17
CA CYS A 63 -18.49 -10.87 16.69
C CYS A 63 -18.01 -9.91 17.78
N ALA A 64 -18.14 -10.27 19.06
CA ALA A 64 -17.76 -9.42 20.18
C ALA A 64 -16.23 -9.31 20.31
N ALA A 65 -15.66 -8.22 19.77
CA ALA A 65 -14.21 -8.00 19.69
C ALA A 65 -13.48 -7.85 21.05
N ALA A 66 -14.22 -7.57 22.14
CA ALA A 66 -13.65 -7.40 23.48
C ALA A 66 -14.12 -8.52 24.41
N GLU A 67 -13.19 -9.07 25.20
CA GLU A 67 -13.44 -10.17 26.14
C GLU A 67 -14.65 -9.91 27.08
N PRO A 68 -14.86 -8.70 27.65
CA PRO A 68 -16.05 -8.43 28.48
C PRO A 68 -17.37 -8.46 27.70
N SER A 69 -17.34 -8.07 26.42
CA SER A 69 -18.52 -8.11 25.54
C SER A 69 -18.83 -9.55 25.14
N GLN A 70 -17.79 -10.34 24.82
CA GLN A 70 -17.93 -11.76 24.50
C GLN A 70 -18.48 -12.55 25.69
N GLU A 71 -18.01 -12.27 26.90
CA GLU A 71 -18.53 -12.90 28.12
C GLU A 71 -20.02 -12.56 28.34
N ARG A 72 -20.40 -11.28 28.20
CA ARG A 72 -21.80 -10.86 28.34
C ARG A 72 -22.73 -11.51 27.32
N SER A 73 -22.32 -11.58 26.06
CA SER A 73 -23.09 -12.25 25.01
C SER A 73 -23.17 -13.76 25.25
N SER A 74 -22.05 -14.39 25.62
CA SER A 74 -22.01 -15.80 26.00
C SER A 74 -22.98 -16.11 27.14
N GLN A 75 -23.00 -15.30 28.20
CA GLN A 75 -23.93 -15.48 29.33
C GLN A 75 -25.40 -15.40 28.89
N SER A 76 -25.73 -14.54 27.93
CA SER A 76 -27.10 -14.39 27.43
C SER A 76 -27.53 -15.60 26.60
N VAL A 77 -26.61 -16.17 25.79
CA VAL A 77 -26.82 -17.43 25.07
C VAL A 77 -26.94 -18.61 26.04
N LEU A 78 -26.07 -18.69 27.05
CA LEU A 78 -26.12 -19.73 28.07
C LEU A 78 -27.43 -19.69 28.86
N TRP A 79 -27.91 -18.48 29.19
CA TRP A 79 -29.22 -18.31 29.81
C TRP A 79 -30.37 -18.80 28.91
N LEU A 80 -30.30 -18.53 27.60
CA LEU A 80 -31.29 -18.98 26.63
C LEU A 80 -31.32 -20.51 26.54
N LEU A 81 -30.14 -21.13 26.45
CA LEU A 81 -29.95 -22.57 26.48
C LEU A 81 -30.52 -23.17 27.77
N ASP A 82 -30.27 -22.51 28.90
CA ASP A 82 -30.65 -23.06 30.20
C ASP A 82 -32.14 -22.94 30.52
N THR A 83 -32.80 -21.91 30.01
CA THR A 83 -34.15 -21.52 30.44
C THR A 83 -35.23 -21.79 29.38
N VAL A 84 -34.87 -21.75 28.10
CA VAL A 84 -35.84 -21.61 27.00
C VAL A 84 -35.82 -22.80 26.05
N LEU A 85 -34.62 -23.25 25.68
CA LEU A 85 -34.43 -24.27 24.64
C LEU A 85 -34.57 -25.68 25.20
N PRO A 86 -35.53 -26.49 24.71
CA PRO A 86 -35.62 -27.90 25.06
C PRO A 86 -34.54 -28.71 24.31
N ALA A 87 -34.11 -29.84 24.89
CA ALA A 87 -32.98 -30.62 24.38
C ALA A 87 -33.21 -31.21 22.97
N ASP A 88 -34.47 -31.45 22.60
CA ASP A 88 -34.88 -31.96 21.28
C ASP A 88 -34.64 -30.95 20.14
N VAL A 89 -34.68 -29.65 20.42
CA VAL A 89 -34.35 -28.60 19.42
C VAL A 89 -32.88 -28.65 19.05
N LEU A 90 -32.02 -29.07 19.97
CA LEU A 90 -30.58 -29.22 19.73
C LEU A 90 -30.25 -30.43 18.85
N LEU A 91 -31.15 -31.40 18.71
CA LEU A 91 -30.93 -32.58 17.87
C LEU A 91 -31.21 -32.34 16.38
N ARG A 92 -31.50 -31.10 15.96
CA ARG A 92 -31.82 -30.77 14.56
C ARG A 92 -30.54 -30.68 13.71
N PRO A 93 -30.42 -31.45 12.62
CA PRO A 93 -29.25 -31.40 11.73
C PRO A 93 -28.97 -30.00 11.15
N SER A 94 -30.03 -29.24 10.84
CA SER A 94 -29.90 -27.88 10.33
C SER A 94 -29.24 -26.92 11.32
N LEU A 95 -29.44 -27.14 12.63
CA LEU A 95 -28.82 -26.32 13.67
C LEU A 95 -27.34 -26.67 13.82
N ILE A 96 -26.98 -27.96 13.79
CA ILE A 96 -25.59 -28.43 13.82
C ILE A 96 -24.81 -27.82 12.66
N ASN A 97 -25.32 -27.94 11.43
CA ASN A 97 -24.67 -27.39 10.24
C ASN A 97 -24.46 -25.87 10.33
N SER A 98 -25.42 -25.14 10.89
CA SER A 98 -25.28 -23.70 11.08
C SER A 98 -24.29 -23.34 12.18
N LEU A 99 -24.32 -24.03 13.32
CA LEU A 99 -23.43 -23.79 14.45
C LEU A 99 -21.98 -24.10 14.10
N VAL A 100 -21.72 -25.22 13.43
CA VAL A 100 -20.37 -25.61 12.98
C VAL A 100 -19.77 -24.60 12.01
N ARG A 101 -20.61 -23.82 11.31
CA ARG A 101 -20.18 -22.77 10.37
C ARG A 101 -19.85 -21.44 11.04
N ILE A 102 -20.08 -21.31 12.34
CA ILE A 102 -19.70 -20.10 13.07
C ILE A 102 -18.22 -20.24 13.46
N PRO A 103 -17.35 -19.30 13.04
CA PRO A 103 -15.93 -19.36 13.36
C PRO A 103 -15.66 -19.06 14.84
N ASN A 104 -14.57 -19.61 15.40
CA ASN A 104 -14.02 -19.24 16.71
C ASN A 104 -15.04 -19.27 17.87
N ILE A 105 -15.91 -20.29 17.90
CA ILE A 105 -16.88 -20.45 18.98
C ILE A 105 -16.13 -20.63 20.30
N PRO A 106 -16.53 -19.92 21.38
CA PRO A 106 -15.90 -20.10 22.68
C PRO A 106 -16.06 -21.53 23.21
N LEU A 107 -14.97 -22.13 23.71
CA LEU A 107 -14.97 -23.49 24.25
C LEU A 107 -16.06 -23.72 25.30
N LYS A 108 -16.20 -22.82 26.28
CA LYS A 108 -17.25 -22.89 27.32
C LYS A 108 -18.66 -22.97 26.74
N LEU A 109 -18.91 -22.31 25.61
CA LEU A 109 -20.21 -22.33 24.95
C LEU A 109 -20.42 -23.66 24.21
N ALA A 110 -19.41 -24.14 23.49
CA ALA A 110 -19.44 -25.45 22.85
C ALA A 110 -19.62 -26.59 23.87
N GLU A 111 -18.90 -26.58 24.98
CA GLU A 111 -19.04 -27.53 26.10
C GLU A 111 -20.47 -27.54 26.64
N ARG A 112 -21.08 -26.35 26.83
CA ARG A 112 -22.45 -26.28 27.36
C ARG A 112 -23.47 -26.86 26.38
N LEU A 113 -23.29 -26.59 25.08
CA LEU A 113 -24.12 -27.16 24.03
C LEU A 113 -23.98 -28.69 24.00
N CYS A 114 -22.75 -29.21 24.11
CA CYS A 114 -22.47 -30.65 24.16
C CYS A 114 -23.10 -31.31 25.39
N ASN A 115 -22.97 -30.70 26.57
CA ASN A 115 -23.60 -31.16 27.82
C ASN A 115 -25.14 -31.19 27.76
N ARG A 116 -25.74 -30.42 26.84
CA ARG A 116 -27.18 -30.37 26.58
C ARG A 116 -27.62 -31.37 25.50
N GLY A 117 -26.69 -32.12 24.92
CA GLY A 117 -26.94 -33.15 23.90
C GLY A 117 -26.73 -32.70 22.46
N LEU A 118 -26.22 -31.49 22.20
CA LEU A 118 -25.79 -31.08 20.86
C LEU A 118 -24.42 -31.69 20.58
N TYR A 119 -24.39 -32.77 19.79
CA TYR A 119 -23.14 -33.35 19.32
C TYR A 119 -22.99 -33.11 17.84
N VAL A 120 -21.83 -32.60 17.45
CA VAL A 120 -21.40 -32.44 16.07
C VAL A 120 -20.69 -33.72 15.61
N PRO A 121 -21.15 -34.37 14.53
CA PRO A 121 -20.44 -35.47 13.90
C PRO A 121 -19.02 -35.08 13.47
N TYR A 122 -18.04 -35.97 13.68
CA TYR A 122 -16.64 -35.70 13.32
C TYR A 122 -16.46 -35.35 11.83
N ASP A 123 -17.20 -36.01 10.93
CA ASP A 123 -17.16 -35.73 9.50
C ASP A 123 -17.62 -34.30 9.17
N ASP A 124 -18.58 -33.74 9.92
CA ASP A 124 -19.05 -32.36 9.74
C ASP A 124 -18.00 -31.36 10.25
N ILE A 125 -17.30 -31.68 11.35
CA ILE A 125 -16.17 -30.86 11.86
C ILE A 125 -15.05 -30.84 10.83
N VAL A 126 -14.67 -32.00 10.29
CA VAL A 126 -13.62 -32.12 9.27
C VAL A 126 -14.04 -31.40 7.99
N ALA A 127 -15.28 -31.56 7.54
CA ALA A 127 -15.80 -30.85 6.37
C ALA A 127 -15.76 -29.33 6.56
N ALA A 128 -16.06 -28.84 7.76
CA ALA A 128 -15.99 -27.41 8.09
C ALA A 128 -14.56 -26.89 8.26
N ALA A 129 -13.60 -27.73 8.65
CA ALA A 129 -12.19 -27.36 8.67
C ALA A 129 -11.58 -27.22 7.26
N ARG A 130 -12.31 -27.64 6.21
CA ARG A 130 -11.79 -27.84 4.86
C ARG A 130 -12.44 -26.94 3.81
N GLY A 131 -11.74 -26.79 2.68
CA GLY A 131 -12.26 -26.15 1.48
C GLY A 131 -12.36 -24.60 1.50
N PRO A 132 -12.98 -24.02 0.45
CA PRO A 132 -13.07 -22.57 0.27
C PRO A 132 -13.97 -21.87 1.30
N GLY A 133 -14.87 -22.61 1.95
CA GLY A 133 -15.73 -22.12 3.03
C GLY A 133 -15.28 -22.56 4.43
N ARG A 134 -13.99 -22.86 4.61
CA ARG A 134 -13.47 -23.34 5.90
C ARG A 134 -13.79 -22.38 7.03
N VAL A 135 -14.06 -22.95 8.19
CA VAL A 135 -14.49 -22.24 9.38
C VAL A 135 -13.37 -22.35 10.39
N GLN A 136 -12.85 -21.20 10.83
CA GLN A 136 -11.77 -21.16 11.80
C GLN A 136 -12.22 -21.66 13.18
N GLY A 137 -11.35 -22.33 13.93
CA GLY A 137 -11.64 -22.67 15.32
C GLY A 137 -12.60 -23.85 15.51
N VAL A 138 -12.88 -24.63 14.46
CA VAL A 138 -13.80 -25.78 14.53
C VAL A 138 -13.27 -26.95 15.37
N GLU A 139 -11.97 -27.00 15.65
CA GLU A 139 -11.37 -27.95 16.58
C GLU A 139 -11.95 -27.84 17.99
N VAL A 140 -12.54 -26.70 18.35
CA VAL A 140 -13.23 -26.50 19.63
C VAL A 140 -14.37 -27.51 19.84
N TRP A 141 -14.99 -27.98 18.75
CA TRP A 141 -16.02 -29.02 18.82
C TRP A 141 -15.43 -30.41 19.14
N VAL A 142 -14.16 -30.64 18.81
CA VAL A 142 -13.43 -31.84 19.26
C VAL A 142 -13.07 -31.72 20.74
N GLU A 143 -12.69 -30.52 21.20
CA GLU A 143 -12.43 -30.22 22.62
C GLU A 143 -13.67 -30.37 23.50
N ALA A 144 -14.77 -29.74 23.09
CA ALA A 144 -16.01 -29.70 23.87
C ALA A 144 -16.72 -31.05 24.05
N GLN A 145 -16.42 -32.03 23.19
CA GLN A 145 -17.09 -33.33 23.13
C GLN A 145 -16.35 -34.41 23.95
N GLU A 146 -16.07 -34.13 25.22
CA GLU A 146 -15.45 -35.09 26.14
C GLU A 146 -16.35 -36.33 26.35
N GLY A 147 -16.00 -37.47 25.72
CA GLY A 147 -16.53 -38.78 26.13
C GLY A 147 -16.81 -39.80 25.02
N ASP A 148 -17.12 -41.03 25.44
CA ASP A 148 -17.42 -42.20 24.59
C ASP A 148 -18.93 -42.43 24.38
N LEU A 149 -19.76 -41.42 24.63
CA LEU A 149 -21.23 -41.51 24.56
C LEU A 149 -21.79 -40.69 23.39
N GLY A 150 -22.73 -41.26 22.65
CA GLY A 150 -23.43 -40.57 21.55
C GLY A 150 -22.56 -40.33 20.31
N ALA A 151 -22.80 -39.24 19.58
CA ALA A 151 -22.01 -38.90 18.38
C ALA A 151 -20.56 -38.45 18.71
N ALA A 152 -20.28 -38.07 19.97
CA ALA A 152 -18.91 -37.82 20.45
C ALA A 152 -18.02 -39.07 20.42
N ALA A 153 -18.61 -40.28 20.52
CA ALA A 153 -17.92 -41.56 20.36
C ALA A 153 -17.34 -41.75 18.93
N GLY A 154 -17.78 -40.94 17.97
CA GLY A 154 -17.29 -40.94 16.59
C GLY A 154 -16.04 -40.10 16.34
N VAL A 155 -15.57 -39.32 17.33
CA VAL A 155 -14.32 -38.57 17.19
C VAL A 155 -13.13 -39.54 17.22
N ALA A 156 -12.35 -39.58 16.15
CA ALA A 156 -11.20 -40.47 16.05
C ALA A 156 -10.20 -40.21 17.20
N ALA A 157 -9.67 -41.28 17.81
CA ALA A 157 -8.71 -41.18 18.92
C ALA A 157 -7.48 -40.33 18.56
N ALA A 158 -7.03 -40.43 17.30
CA ALA A 158 -5.95 -39.61 16.76
C ALA A 158 -6.27 -38.11 16.72
N ALA A 159 -7.53 -37.74 16.45
CA ALA A 159 -7.96 -36.34 16.50
C ALA A 159 -7.97 -35.81 17.93
N ARG A 160 -8.44 -36.60 18.90
CA ARG A 160 -8.35 -36.25 20.32
C ARG A 160 -6.91 -36.07 20.76
N GLN A 161 -6.03 -37.01 20.42
CA GLN A 161 -4.60 -36.91 20.75
C GLN A 161 -3.96 -35.66 20.15
N LEU A 162 -4.29 -35.33 18.90
CA LEU A 162 -3.78 -34.14 18.23
C LEU A 162 -4.28 -32.84 18.89
N ILE A 163 -5.60 -32.72 19.08
CA ILE A 163 -6.22 -31.47 19.53
C ILE A 163 -6.01 -31.27 21.03
N TRP A 164 -6.28 -32.27 21.87
CA TRP A 164 -6.21 -32.14 23.33
C TRP A 164 -4.79 -32.19 23.87
N GLU A 165 -3.97 -33.12 23.36
CA GLU A 165 -2.62 -33.32 23.88
C GLU A 165 -1.57 -32.53 23.12
N SER A 166 -1.93 -31.92 21.97
CA SER A 166 -0.95 -31.33 21.04
C SER A 166 0.14 -32.34 20.67
N LYS A 167 -0.23 -33.60 20.44
CA LYS A 167 0.70 -34.69 20.10
C LYS A 167 0.35 -35.30 18.75
N ALA A 168 1.38 -35.48 17.93
CA ALA A 168 1.25 -36.24 16.70
C ALA A 168 0.89 -37.70 17.02
N PRO A 169 -0.15 -38.27 16.38
CA PRO A 169 -0.43 -39.69 16.45
C PRO A 169 0.77 -40.52 15.99
N ALA A 170 0.96 -41.70 16.59
CA ALA A 170 2.08 -42.57 16.25
C ALA A 170 1.98 -43.04 14.78
N PRO A 171 3.11 -43.25 14.08
CA PRO A 171 3.10 -43.77 12.72
C PRO A 171 2.32 -45.09 12.60
N GLY A 172 1.50 -45.23 11.55
CA GLY A 172 0.70 -46.43 11.30
C GLY A 172 -0.60 -46.56 12.12
N THR A 173 -0.94 -45.56 12.94
CA THR A 173 -2.22 -45.52 13.69
C THR A 173 -3.35 -44.82 12.92
N LEU A 174 -3.02 -44.12 11.83
CA LEU A 174 -3.97 -43.38 11.01
C LEU A 174 -4.44 -44.23 9.82
N SER A 175 -5.73 -44.17 9.52
CA SER A 175 -6.24 -44.64 8.22
C SER A 175 -5.84 -43.64 7.12
N ASP A 176 -5.82 -44.10 5.86
CA ASP A 176 -5.50 -43.25 4.70
C ASP A 176 -6.39 -42.00 4.60
N ALA A 177 -7.66 -42.12 4.97
CA ALA A 177 -8.58 -40.98 5.01
C ALA A 177 -8.26 -39.99 6.15
N ALA A 178 -7.83 -40.49 7.31
CA ALA A 178 -7.47 -39.67 8.47
C ALA A 178 -6.13 -38.94 8.27
N MET A 179 -5.25 -39.50 7.43
CA MET A 179 -3.93 -38.98 7.15
C MET A 179 -3.93 -37.58 6.50
N ALA A 180 -4.94 -37.25 5.69
CA ALA A 180 -5.07 -35.91 5.11
C ALA A 180 -5.89 -34.95 5.99
N THR A 181 -6.90 -35.46 6.71
CA THR A 181 -7.86 -34.62 7.45
C THR A 181 -7.31 -34.11 8.78
N LEU A 182 -6.47 -34.89 9.45
CA LEU A 182 -5.87 -34.51 10.74
C LEU A 182 -4.92 -33.31 10.64
N PRO A 183 -3.95 -33.28 9.70
CA PRO A 183 -3.16 -32.09 9.44
C PRO A 183 -4.01 -30.83 9.22
N GLN A 184 -5.10 -30.99 8.46
CA GLN A 184 -5.99 -29.90 8.10
C GLN A 184 -6.75 -29.33 9.30
N LEU A 185 -7.29 -30.23 10.13
CA LEU A 185 -7.93 -29.84 11.38
C LEU A 185 -6.95 -29.15 12.33
N GLY A 186 -5.73 -29.67 12.47
CA GLY A 186 -4.73 -29.10 13.37
C GLY A 186 -4.17 -27.76 12.90
N PHE A 187 -3.93 -27.58 11.59
CA PHE A 187 -3.52 -26.28 11.04
C PHE A 187 -4.62 -25.24 11.07
N ASN A 188 -5.88 -25.65 10.95
CA ASN A 188 -7.01 -24.73 11.05
C ASN A 188 -7.30 -24.30 12.50
N GLY A 189 -6.62 -24.91 13.48
CA GLY A 189 -6.84 -24.62 14.89
C GLY A 189 -6.16 -23.37 15.41
N SER A 190 -6.56 -22.95 16.61
CA SER A 190 -6.08 -21.74 17.27
C SER A 190 -4.75 -21.90 18.03
N ASN A 191 -4.30 -23.14 18.25
CA ASN A 191 -3.12 -23.45 19.06
C ASN A 191 -1.88 -23.79 18.21
N THR A 192 -0.77 -23.09 18.47
CA THR A 192 0.51 -23.32 17.77
C THR A 192 1.11 -24.71 18.04
N ALA A 193 0.95 -25.26 19.25
CA ALA A 193 1.45 -26.59 19.58
C ALA A 193 0.69 -27.68 18.80
N THR A 194 -0.63 -27.50 18.63
CA THR A 194 -1.47 -28.37 17.80
C THR A 194 -1.06 -28.28 16.33
N ALA A 195 -0.78 -27.09 15.82
CA ALA A 195 -0.26 -26.91 14.44
C ALA A 195 1.11 -27.59 14.25
N ALA A 196 2.02 -27.49 15.23
CA ALA A 196 3.32 -28.17 15.19
C ALA A 196 3.18 -29.71 15.19
N ALA A 197 2.29 -30.23 16.04
CA ALA A 197 1.97 -31.65 16.07
C ALA A 197 1.34 -32.12 14.75
N ALA A 198 0.44 -31.32 14.17
CA ALA A 198 -0.18 -31.58 12.88
C ALA A 198 0.87 -31.64 11.76
N ALA A 199 1.79 -30.68 11.71
CA ALA A 199 2.91 -30.69 10.76
C ALA A 199 3.80 -31.92 10.92
N SER A 200 4.04 -32.37 12.15
CA SER A 200 4.86 -33.55 12.43
C SER A 200 4.25 -34.83 11.84
N THR A 201 2.91 -34.92 11.76
CA THR A 201 2.25 -36.06 11.11
C THR A 201 2.58 -36.17 9.62
N LEU A 202 2.83 -35.05 8.93
CA LEU A 202 3.17 -34.99 7.51
C LEU A 202 4.45 -35.77 7.17
N GLN A 203 5.38 -35.88 8.11
CA GLN A 203 6.64 -36.63 7.94
C GLN A 203 6.41 -38.13 7.76
N HIS A 204 5.25 -38.63 8.17
CA HIS A 204 4.91 -40.05 8.17
C HIS A 204 3.91 -40.41 7.07
N LEU A 205 3.45 -39.44 6.28
CA LEU A 205 2.44 -39.68 5.26
C LEU A 205 3.07 -40.25 3.98
N PRO A 206 2.54 -41.35 3.43
CA PRO A 206 2.83 -41.71 2.04
C PRO A 206 2.32 -40.57 1.16
N GLY A 207 3.13 -40.14 0.18
CA GLY A 207 2.99 -38.88 -0.55
C GLY A 207 1.55 -38.40 -0.74
N LEU A 208 1.26 -37.19 -0.25
CA LEU A 208 -0.06 -36.59 -0.33
C LEU A 208 -0.43 -36.24 -1.78
N PRO A 209 -1.71 -36.38 -2.18
CA PRO A 209 -2.20 -35.87 -3.45
C PRO A 209 -1.95 -34.36 -3.57
N ALA A 210 -1.70 -33.89 -4.80
CA ALA A 210 -1.47 -32.47 -5.09
C ALA A 210 -2.58 -31.55 -4.53
N ALA A 211 -3.85 -31.96 -4.63
CA ALA A 211 -4.98 -31.19 -4.13
C ALA A 211 -4.93 -30.99 -2.60
N GLU A 212 -4.59 -32.04 -1.85
CA GLU A 212 -4.48 -32.01 -0.39
C GLU A 212 -3.32 -31.11 0.06
N VAL A 213 -2.20 -31.20 -0.66
CA VAL A 213 -1.04 -30.34 -0.47
C VAL A 213 -1.40 -28.85 -0.64
N VAL A 214 -2.11 -28.51 -1.72
CA VAL A 214 -2.52 -27.12 -1.97
C VAL A 214 -3.48 -26.64 -0.89
N GLU A 215 -4.41 -27.50 -0.46
CA GLU A 215 -5.33 -27.18 0.63
C GLU A 215 -4.58 -26.94 1.94
N LEU A 216 -3.62 -27.81 2.30
CA LEU A 216 -2.73 -27.65 3.47
C LEU A 216 -2.00 -26.32 3.44
N LEU A 217 -1.39 -25.99 2.30
CA LEU A 217 -0.66 -24.75 2.13
C LEU A 217 -1.59 -23.53 2.28
N TYR A 218 -2.79 -23.59 1.69
CA TYR A 218 -3.79 -22.53 1.79
C TYR A 218 -4.22 -22.29 3.25
N THR A 219 -4.51 -23.37 3.98
CA THR A 219 -4.86 -23.30 5.41
C THR A 219 -3.71 -22.75 6.24
N ALA A 220 -2.49 -23.22 6.02
CA ALA A 220 -1.31 -22.79 6.76
C ALA A 220 -0.99 -21.30 6.53
N ILE A 221 -1.13 -20.80 5.29
CA ILE A 221 -1.00 -19.38 4.96
C ILE A 221 -2.03 -18.56 5.72
N ALA A 222 -3.31 -18.98 5.69
CA ALA A 222 -4.40 -18.25 6.33
C ALA A 222 -4.28 -18.20 7.86
N GLN A 223 -3.76 -19.27 8.48
CA GLN A 223 -3.66 -19.38 9.94
C GLN A 223 -2.29 -18.94 10.49
N ASN A 224 -1.33 -18.56 9.64
CA ASN A 224 0.03 -18.25 10.09
C ASN A 224 0.07 -17.15 11.16
N ALA A 225 -0.77 -16.11 11.05
CA ALA A 225 -0.83 -15.04 12.04
C ALA A 225 -1.40 -15.48 13.40
N VAL A 226 -2.10 -16.61 13.45
CA VAL A 226 -2.81 -17.12 14.63
C VAL A 226 -1.98 -18.18 15.34
N ASN A 227 -1.43 -19.14 14.60
CA ASN A 227 -0.82 -20.34 15.16
C ASN A 227 0.56 -20.71 14.57
N ASN A 228 1.14 -19.86 13.70
CA ASN A 228 2.37 -20.15 12.95
C ASN A 228 2.31 -21.42 12.08
N ALA A 229 1.13 -21.82 11.58
CA ALA A 229 0.99 -23.05 10.79
C ALA A 229 1.93 -23.12 9.59
N LEU A 230 2.23 -22.00 8.93
CA LEU A 230 3.14 -21.98 7.78
C LEU A 230 4.60 -22.25 8.17
N GLU A 231 5.04 -21.77 9.34
CA GLU A 231 6.36 -22.09 9.90
C GLU A 231 6.50 -23.61 10.09
N HIS A 232 5.51 -24.21 10.76
CA HIS A 232 5.50 -25.64 11.05
C HIS A 232 5.40 -26.48 9.78
N LEU A 233 4.57 -26.08 8.83
CA LEU A 233 4.48 -26.71 7.51
C LEU A 233 5.82 -26.63 6.78
N SER A 234 6.47 -25.46 6.76
CA SER A 234 7.77 -25.26 6.11
C SER A 234 8.85 -26.16 6.69
N ALA A 235 8.92 -26.25 8.02
CA ALA A 235 9.85 -27.14 8.72
C ALA A 235 9.56 -28.63 8.41
N ALA A 236 8.29 -29.03 8.41
CA ALA A 236 7.92 -30.42 8.10
C ALA A 236 8.25 -30.78 6.65
N MET A 237 7.96 -29.90 5.69
CA MET A 237 8.22 -30.15 4.27
C MET A 237 9.71 -30.30 3.95
N GLN A 238 10.60 -29.63 4.68
CA GLN A 238 12.05 -29.81 4.54
C GLN A 238 12.52 -31.21 4.97
N CYS A 239 11.75 -31.89 5.83
CA CYS A 239 12.05 -33.24 6.30
C CYS A 239 11.39 -34.33 5.44
N VAL A 240 10.44 -33.99 4.56
CA VAL A 240 9.78 -34.98 3.69
C VAL A 240 10.76 -35.42 2.60
N ARG A 241 11.05 -36.72 2.55
CA ARG A 241 12.04 -37.30 1.61
C ARG A 241 11.61 -37.30 0.15
N GLN A 242 10.33 -37.07 -0.13
CA GLN A 242 9.79 -37.01 -1.50
C GLN A 242 9.33 -35.59 -1.83
N PRO A 243 9.77 -35.02 -2.97
CA PRO A 243 9.26 -33.74 -3.43
C PRO A 243 7.76 -33.86 -3.72
N TRP A 244 6.99 -32.87 -3.26
CA TRP A 244 5.56 -32.84 -3.48
C TRP A 244 5.32 -32.54 -4.96
N GLN A 245 4.60 -33.44 -5.64
CA GLN A 245 4.33 -33.33 -7.08
C GLN A 245 3.22 -32.31 -7.33
N LEU A 246 3.56 -31.03 -7.23
CA LEU A 246 2.69 -29.92 -7.65
C LEU A 246 3.11 -29.41 -9.03
N SER A 247 2.13 -28.99 -9.83
CA SER A 247 2.39 -28.08 -10.96
C SER A 247 2.44 -26.63 -10.49
N GLY A 248 2.99 -25.73 -11.31
CA GLY A 248 2.93 -24.29 -11.05
C GLY A 248 1.48 -23.80 -10.99
N GLU A 249 0.63 -24.28 -11.90
CA GLU A 249 -0.80 -23.95 -11.96
C GLU A 249 -1.56 -24.33 -10.67
N GLN A 250 -1.20 -25.46 -10.05
CA GLN A 250 -1.81 -25.89 -8.78
C GLN A 250 -1.35 -25.05 -7.59
N LEU A 251 -0.11 -24.56 -7.63
CA LEU A 251 0.46 -23.73 -6.56
C LEU A 251 -0.04 -22.28 -6.63
N LEU A 252 -0.32 -21.78 -7.83
CA LEU A 252 -0.65 -20.38 -8.09
C LEU A 252 -1.80 -19.83 -7.22
N PRO A 253 -2.97 -20.49 -7.05
CA PRO A 253 -4.04 -19.97 -6.21
C PRO A 253 -3.63 -19.72 -4.76
N ALA A 254 -2.77 -20.56 -4.19
CA ALA A 254 -2.26 -20.37 -2.84
C ALA A 254 -1.33 -19.14 -2.75
N LEU A 255 -0.48 -18.93 -3.77
CA LEU A 255 0.40 -17.76 -3.84
C LEU A 255 -0.38 -16.45 -4.05
N GLN A 256 -1.42 -16.48 -4.90
CA GLN A 256 -2.32 -15.34 -5.08
C GLN A 256 -3.07 -15.00 -3.79
N HIS A 257 -3.46 -16.01 -3.00
CA HIS A 257 -4.06 -15.80 -1.69
C HIS A 257 -3.11 -15.08 -0.72
N VAL A 258 -1.82 -15.41 -0.74
CA VAL A 258 -0.80 -14.68 0.04
C VAL A 258 -0.81 -13.19 -0.29
N VAL A 259 -0.80 -12.86 -1.59
CA VAL A 259 -0.82 -11.47 -2.07
C VAL A 259 -2.09 -10.76 -1.58
N ALA A 260 -3.25 -11.41 -1.71
CA ALA A 260 -4.53 -10.85 -1.29
C ALA A 260 -4.64 -10.61 0.23
N LEU A 261 -4.04 -11.48 1.06
CA LEU A 261 -4.05 -11.32 2.53
C LEU A 261 -3.23 -10.10 3.01
N ARG A 262 -2.33 -9.55 2.19
CA ARG A 262 -1.47 -8.40 2.55
C ARG A 262 -2.13 -7.04 2.45
N VAL A 263 -3.39 -6.96 2.03
CA VAL A 263 -4.20 -5.74 2.14
C VAL A 263 -4.44 -5.37 3.62
N GLN A 264 -4.09 -6.23 4.59
CA GLN A 264 -4.28 -5.98 6.03
C GLN A 264 -2.94 -5.78 6.75
N PRO A 265 -2.80 -4.75 7.62
CA PRO A 265 -1.57 -4.48 8.37
C PRO A 265 -1.32 -5.59 9.39
N LEU A 266 -0.47 -6.55 9.02
CA LEU A 266 -0.17 -7.68 9.89
C LEU A 266 1.17 -7.42 10.60
N ARG A 267 1.19 -7.53 11.93
CA ARG A 267 2.44 -7.55 12.73
C ARG A 267 3.38 -8.72 12.38
N TYR A 268 2.95 -9.60 11.48
CA TYR A 268 3.58 -10.89 11.14
C TYR A 268 3.89 -11.00 9.63
N GLU A 269 4.08 -9.88 8.95
CA GLU A 269 4.34 -9.90 7.51
C GLU A 269 5.70 -10.48 7.15
N GLU A 270 6.74 -10.10 7.88
CA GLU A 270 8.10 -10.60 7.64
C GLU A 270 8.20 -12.11 7.83
N SER A 271 7.55 -12.67 8.86
CA SER A 271 7.59 -14.11 9.14
C SER A 271 6.95 -14.92 8.01
N LEU A 272 5.78 -14.51 7.51
CA LEU A 272 5.09 -15.26 6.46
C LEU A 272 5.91 -15.33 5.15
N PHE A 273 6.52 -14.23 4.70
CA PHE A 273 7.36 -14.28 3.49
C PHE A 273 8.67 -15.03 3.71
N HIS A 274 9.24 -14.97 4.92
CA HIS A 274 10.41 -15.76 5.27
C HIS A 274 10.12 -17.27 5.18
N HIS A 275 8.99 -17.73 5.71
CA HIS A 275 8.61 -19.16 5.65
C HIS A 275 8.24 -19.61 4.24
N LEU A 276 7.60 -18.75 3.43
CA LEU A 276 7.37 -19.01 2.00
C LEU A 276 8.68 -19.12 1.22
N ASP A 277 9.67 -18.29 1.51
CA ASP A 277 10.99 -18.39 0.87
C ASP A 277 11.67 -19.73 1.22
N GLY A 278 11.53 -20.18 2.46
CA GLY A 278 11.96 -21.51 2.89
C GLY A 278 11.31 -22.65 2.09
N LEU A 279 10.05 -22.49 1.69
CA LEU A 279 9.32 -23.47 0.88
C LEU A 279 9.77 -23.54 -0.58
N ARG A 280 10.54 -22.58 -1.08
CA ARG A 280 10.96 -22.53 -2.49
C ARG A 280 11.89 -23.67 -2.89
N ARG A 281 12.54 -24.31 -1.91
CA ARG A 281 13.40 -25.48 -2.12
C ARG A 281 12.62 -26.78 -2.33
N VAL A 282 11.37 -26.82 -1.86
CA VAL A 282 10.53 -28.02 -1.82
C VAL A 282 9.31 -27.92 -2.74
N LEU A 283 8.87 -26.70 -3.05
CA LEU A 283 7.77 -26.41 -3.96
C LEU A 283 8.26 -25.98 -5.34
N PRO A 284 7.48 -26.24 -6.42
CA PRO A 284 7.87 -25.99 -7.81
C PRO A 284 7.74 -24.50 -8.20
N PHE A 285 8.35 -23.58 -7.45
CA PHE A 285 8.31 -22.14 -7.77
C PHE A 285 8.88 -21.82 -9.16
N ASN A 286 9.79 -22.66 -9.67
CA ASN A 286 10.35 -22.55 -11.01
C ASN A 286 9.31 -22.79 -12.13
N ASN A 287 8.18 -23.42 -11.81
CA ASN A 287 7.13 -23.74 -12.76
C ASN A 287 6.03 -22.64 -12.83
N ILE A 288 6.15 -21.56 -12.07
CA ILE A 288 5.22 -20.42 -12.12
C ILE A 288 5.62 -19.53 -13.31
N SER A 289 4.71 -19.31 -14.27
CA SER A 289 5.04 -18.56 -15.49
C SER A 289 5.39 -17.10 -15.20
N ALA A 290 6.13 -16.44 -16.10
CA ALA A 290 6.40 -15.02 -16.00
C ALA A 290 5.11 -14.18 -15.99
N ASP A 291 4.09 -14.61 -16.75
CA ASP A 291 2.76 -14.00 -16.79
C ASP A 291 2.07 -14.04 -15.42
N ASP A 292 2.15 -15.18 -14.72
CA ASP A 292 1.59 -15.34 -13.38
C ASP A 292 2.33 -14.49 -12.33
N VAL A 293 3.66 -14.40 -12.44
CA VAL A 293 4.47 -13.50 -11.60
C VAL A 293 4.08 -12.05 -11.83
N ALA A 294 3.92 -11.64 -13.09
CA ALA A 294 3.46 -10.30 -13.46
C ALA A 294 2.05 -10.01 -12.91
N GLY A 295 1.13 -10.98 -13.00
CA GLY A 295 -0.21 -10.86 -12.42
C GLY A 295 -0.18 -10.69 -10.90
N MET A 296 0.65 -11.45 -10.19
CA MET A 296 0.83 -11.29 -8.74
C MET A 296 1.45 -9.94 -8.37
N LEU A 297 2.42 -9.44 -9.15
CA LEU A 297 2.98 -8.10 -8.96
C LEU A 297 1.90 -7.04 -9.14
N HIS A 298 1.09 -7.13 -10.19
CA HIS A 298 0.01 -6.18 -10.45
C HIS A 298 -0.99 -6.13 -9.29
N MET A 299 -1.47 -7.30 -8.82
CA MET A 299 -2.34 -7.39 -7.65
C MET A 299 -1.70 -6.78 -6.40
N THR A 300 -0.39 -6.97 -6.20
CA THR A 300 0.34 -6.37 -5.06
C THR A 300 0.37 -4.85 -5.14
N LEU A 301 0.55 -4.29 -6.34
CA LEU A 301 0.61 -2.85 -6.54
C LEU A 301 -0.77 -2.19 -6.38
N GLU A 302 -1.82 -2.81 -6.93
CA GLU A 302 -3.20 -2.35 -6.77
C GLU A 302 -3.68 -2.39 -5.31
N ALA A 303 -3.18 -3.35 -4.53
CA ALA A 303 -3.50 -3.52 -3.11
C ALA A 303 -2.81 -2.51 -2.17
N GLY A 304 -1.90 -1.67 -2.66
CA GLY A 304 -1.13 -0.72 -1.85
C GLY A 304 0.27 -1.22 -1.47
N SER A 305 1.05 -1.63 -2.48
CA SER A 305 2.50 -1.94 -2.46
C SER A 305 3.08 -2.37 -1.11
N ASN A 306 3.22 -3.68 -0.88
CA ASN A 306 3.94 -4.20 0.30
C ASN A 306 5.42 -4.49 -0.04
N PRO A 307 6.41 -3.79 0.54
CA PRO A 307 7.82 -3.97 0.19
C PRO A 307 8.34 -5.40 0.39
N ASN A 308 7.84 -6.12 1.40
CA ASN A 308 8.23 -7.51 1.65
C ASN A 308 7.64 -8.46 0.60
N CYS A 309 6.39 -8.22 0.16
CA CYS A 309 5.77 -8.99 -0.91
C CYS A 309 6.48 -8.77 -2.24
N LEU A 310 6.74 -7.51 -2.59
CA LEU A 310 7.48 -7.14 -3.81
C LEU A 310 8.88 -7.74 -3.79
N ARG A 311 9.59 -7.65 -2.66
CA ARG A 311 10.90 -8.29 -2.48
C ARG A 311 10.84 -9.80 -2.68
N TRP A 312 9.82 -10.48 -2.15
CA TRP A 312 9.63 -11.92 -2.33
C TRP A 312 9.33 -12.28 -3.79
N LEU A 313 8.39 -11.59 -4.44
CA LEU A 313 8.04 -11.80 -5.86
C LEU A 313 9.23 -11.59 -6.79
N ARG A 314 10.10 -10.61 -6.51
CA ARG A 314 11.33 -10.37 -7.27
C ARG A 314 12.25 -11.58 -7.35
N PHE A 315 12.22 -12.46 -6.35
CA PHE A 315 13.11 -13.60 -6.36
C PHE A 315 12.60 -14.75 -7.22
N PHE A 316 11.37 -14.71 -7.75
CA PHE A 316 10.85 -15.77 -8.61
C PHE A 316 11.77 -16.00 -9.82
N PRO A 317 12.06 -17.26 -10.20
CA PRO A 317 13.00 -17.57 -11.28
C PRO A 317 12.62 -16.93 -12.61
N ASN A 318 11.32 -16.87 -12.92
CA ASN A 318 10.80 -16.34 -14.18
C ASN A 318 10.44 -14.84 -14.07
N PHE A 319 10.81 -14.17 -12.97
CA PHE A 319 10.69 -12.70 -12.85
C PHE A 319 11.47 -11.94 -13.94
N PRO A 320 12.73 -12.33 -14.30
CA PRO A 320 13.47 -11.65 -15.36
C PRO A 320 12.79 -11.74 -16.73
N ASP A 321 11.99 -12.78 -16.95
CA ASP A 321 11.34 -13.12 -18.23
C ASP A 321 9.99 -12.41 -18.44
N ILE A 322 9.58 -11.48 -17.55
CA ILE A 322 8.33 -10.73 -17.70
C ILE A 322 8.36 -9.95 -19.02
N ALA A 323 7.31 -10.12 -19.84
CA ALA A 323 7.25 -9.53 -21.17
C ALA A 323 7.16 -7.99 -21.12
N ALA A 324 7.71 -7.32 -22.13
CA ALA A 324 7.72 -5.84 -22.23
C ALA A 324 6.34 -5.21 -22.06
N GLN A 325 5.29 -5.83 -22.62
CA GLN A 325 3.91 -5.34 -22.51
C GLN A 325 3.39 -5.38 -21.07
N GLN A 326 3.66 -6.45 -20.33
CA GLN A 326 3.27 -6.58 -18.92
C GLN A 326 4.08 -5.64 -18.04
N LEU A 327 5.39 -5.55 -18.30
CA LEU A 327 6.29 -4.63 -17.61
C LEU A 327 5.82 -3.17 -17.75
N THR A 328 5.36 -2.80 -18.95
CA THR A 328 4.78 -1.48 -19.21
C THR A 328 3.57 -1.20 -18.31
N GLY A 329 2.66 -2.18 -18.17
CA GLY A 329 1.53 -2.09 -17.25
C GLY A 329 1.96 -2.00 -15.78
N LEU A 330 2.93 -2.83 -15.37
CA LEU A 330 3.47 -2.80 -14.00
C LEU A 330 4.11 -1.45 -13.65
N ILE A 331 4.84 -0.83 -14.59
CA ILE A 331 5.42 0.49 -14.41
C ILE A 331 4.32 1.55 -14.22
N GLN A 332 3.26 1.50 -15.04
CA GLN A 332 2.11 2.40 -14.88
C GLN A 332 1.50 2.28 -13.48
N THR A 333 1.20 1.05 -13.04
CA THR A 333 0.60 0.79 -11.72
C THR A 333 1.54 1.18 -10.58
N ALA A 334 2.85 0.92 -10.71
CA ALA A 334 3.85 1.29 -9.71
C ALA A 334 3.97 2.80 -9.53
N LEU A 335 3.92 3.56 -10.63
CA LEU A 335 4.00 5.03 -10.61
C LEU A 335 2.79 5.67 -9.91
N THR A 336 1.66 4.97 -9.84
CA THR A 336 0.47 5.41 -9.11
C THR A 336 0.41 4.94 -7.65
N SER A 337 1.39 4.15 -7.21
CA SER A 337 1.45 3.62 -5.84
C SER A 337 2.32 4.49 -4.93
N ASP A 338 1.99 4.52 -3.64
CA ASP A 338 2.73 5.30 -2.62
C ASP A 338 4.21 4.86 -2.50
N ASP A 339 4.51 3.57 -2.74
CA ASP A 339 5.87 2.99 -2.72
C ASP A 339 6.46 2.84 -4.13
N SER A 340 6.26 3.84 -4.99
CA SER A 340 6.69 3.81 -6.40
C SER A 340 8.20 3.57 -6.58
N CYS A 341 9.04 4.22 -5.78
CA CYS A 341 10.50 4.20 -5.92
C CYS A 341 11.15 2.80 -5.77
N PRO A 342 11.03 2.10 -4.62
CA PRO A 342 11.63 0.77 -4.46
C PRO A 342 11.05 -0.26 -5.45
N THR A 343 9.79 -0.07 -5.84
CA THR A 343 9.11 -0.90 -6.85
C THR A 343 9.75 -0.74 -8.23
N LEU A 344 10.01 0.49 -8.67
CA LEU A 344 10.63 0.74 -9.98
C LEU A 344 12.07 0.22 -10.04
N CYS A 345 12.86 0.40 -8.97
CA CYS A 345 14.20 -0.20 -8.86
C CYS A 345 14.18 -1.73 -8.94
N MET A 346 13.11 -2.37 -8.45
CA MET A 346 12.91 -3.81 -8.61
C MET A 346 12.55 -4.15 -10.07
N LEU A 347 11.58 -3.46 -10.67
CA LEU A 347 11.10 -3.73 -12.03
C LEU A 347 12.18 -3.56 -13.11
N ARG A 348 13.19 -2.71 -12.86
CA ARG A 348 14.38 -2.61 -13.73
C ARG A 348 15.12 -3.93 -13.94
N ARG A 349 15.00 -4.87 -13.00
CA ARG A 349 15.69 -6.17 -13.09
C ARG A 349 15.02 -7.15 -14.06
N VAL A 350 13.89 -6.77 -14.66
CA VAL A 350 13.25 -7.51 -15.75
C VAL A 350 14.07 -7.28 -17.02
N GLU A 351 14.40 -8.34 -17.76
CA GLU A 351 15.26 -8.23 -18.95
C GLU A 351 14.61 -7.38 -20.06
N ALA A 352 13.29 -7.43 -20.17
CA ALA A 352 12.52 -6.62 -21.10
C ALA A 352 12.58 -5.12 -20.79
N PHE A 353 13.12 -4.69 -19.64
CA PHE A 353 13.23 -3.28 -19.28
C PHE A 353 14.11 -2.49 -20.26
N ASP A 354 15.22 -3.08 -20.71
CA ASP A 354 16.11 -2.46 -21.70
C ASP A 354 15.50 -2.43 -23.11
N GLN A 355 14.41 -3.17 -23.33
CA GLN A 355 13.68 -3.25 -24.59
C GLN A 355 12.47 -2.31 -24.63
N LEU A 356 12.19 -1.59 -23.54
CA LEU A 356 11.08 -0.66 -23.48
C LEU A 356 11.30 0.48 -24.49
N ASP A 357 10.29 0.73 -25.31
CA ASP A 357 10.31 1.88 -26.22
C ASP A 357 10.39 3.16 -25.39
N THR A 358 11.45 3.93 -25.64
CA THR A 358 11.70 5.21 -24.99
C THR A 358 10.49 6.14 -25.12
N ALA A 359 9.82 6.17 -26.28
CA ALA A 359 8.65 7.01 -26.48
C ALA A 359 7.45 6.57 -25.62
N ALA A 360 7.21 5.26 -25.51
CA ALA A 360 6.14 4.70 -24.69
C ALA A 360 6.37 4.94 -23.19
N VAL A 361 7.61 4.74 -22.71
CA VAL A 361 7.99 5.01 -21.30
C VAL A 361 7.83 6.50 -20.99
N THR A 362 8.27 7.37 -21.88
CA THR A 362 8.06 8.82 -21.76
C THR A 362 6.58 9.17 -21.67
N ALA A 363 5.74 8.62 -22.56
CA ALA A 363 4.30 8.87 -22.52
C ALA A 363 3.65 8.45 -21.21
N ILE A 364 4.07 7.32 -20.64
CA ILE A 364 3.58 6.79 -19.36
C ILE A 364 3.97 7.69 -18.20
N LEU A 365 5.24 8.08 -18.13
CA LEU A 365 5.74 8.99 -17.10
C LEU A 365 5.00 10.32 -17.19
N THR A 366 4.92 10.93 -18.37
CA THR A 366 4.20 12.19 -18.58
C THR A 366 2.73 12.08 -18.17
N SER A 367 2.04 11.01 -18.58
CA SER A 367 0.64 10.78 -18.19
C SER A 367 0.48 10.67 -16.67
N THR A 368 1.35 9.91 -16.01
CA THR A 368 1.25 9.66 -14.56
C THR A 368 1.58 10.91 -13.76
N ILE A 369 2.60 11.67 -14.17
CA ILE A 369 2.95 12.93 -13.52
C ILE A 369 1.82 13.95 -13.70
N ASN A 370 1.21 14.04 -14.88
CA ASN A 370 0.06 14.91 -15.11
C ASN A 370 -1.14 14.53 -14.22
N ALA A 371 -1.39 13.22 -14.05
CA ALA A 371 -2.44 12.73 -13.17
C ALA A 371 -2.15 13.06 -11.69
N ALA A 372 -0.92 12.85 -11.22
CA ALA A 372 -0.50 13.21 -9.87
C ALA A 372 -0.59 14.73 -9.63
N ALA A 373 -0.16 15.54 -10.59
CA ALA A 373 -0.29 17.00 -10.53
C ALA A 373 -1.76 17.45 -10.46
N ALA A 374 -2.64 16.80 -11.22
CA ALA A 374 -4.08 17.08 -11.20
C ALA A 374 -4.73 16.68 -9.86
N ALA A 375 -4.39 15.51 -9.33
CA ALA A 375 -4.89 15.02 -8.04
C ALA A 375 -4.46 15.95 -6.90
N ALA A 376 -3.18 16.30 -6.85
CA ALA A 376 -2.67 17.17 -5.81
C ALA A 376 -3.16 18.62 -5.90
N LYS A 377 -3.50 19.10 -7.11
CA LYS A 377 -4.23 20.37 -7.30
C LYS A 377 -5.64 20.31 -6.69
N ALA A 378 -6.31 19.16 -6.78
CA ALA A 378 -7.62 18.96 -6.17
C ALA A 378 -7.54 18.89 -4.64
N ASP A 379 -6.51 18.22 -4.11
CA ASP A 379 -6.34 18.00 -2.67
C ASP A 379 -5.56 19.11 -1.95
N GLY A 380 -4.98 20.05 -2.72
CA GLY A 380 -4.20 21.18 -2.21
C GLY A 380 -2.87 20.80 -1.55
N LYS A 381 -2.36 19.58 -1.77
CA LYS A 381 -1.10 19.06 -1.21
C LYS A 381 -0.43 18.06 -2.16
N TRP A 382 0.87 18.25 -2.39
CA TRP A 382 1.78 17.21 -2.94
C TRP A 382 2.41 16.41 -1.79
N THR A 383 2.47 15.09 -1.90
CA THR A 383 3.35 14.27 -1.05
C THR A 383 4.78 14.42 -1.57
N LYS A 384 5.54 15.32 -0.94
CA LYS A 384 6.90 15.74 -1.30
C LYS A 384 7.91 14.58 -1.50
N THR A 385 7.62 13.41 -0.94
CA THR A 385 8.50 12.22 -0.92
C THR A 385 8.53 11.43 -2.22
N ASP A 386 7.42 11.36 -2.96
CA ASP A 386 7.27 10.32 -3.99
C ASP A 386 7.89 10.76 -5.32
N PHE A 387 7.75 12.04 -5.64
CA PHE A 387 8.23 12.61 -6.89
C PHE A 387 9.75 12.87 -6.91
N TYR A 388 10.31 13.34 -5.79
CA TYR A 388 11.75 13.55 -5.64
C TYR A 388 12.51 12.22 -5.74
N SER A 389 12.00 11.18 -5.07
CA SER A 389 12.57 9.84 -5.09
C SER A 389 12.50 9.21 -6.50
N LEU A 390 11.41 9.46 -7.22
CA LEU A 390 11.22 9.03 -8.60
C LEU A 390 12.25 9.68 -9.55
N CYS A 391 12.37 11.01 -9.53
CA CYS A 391 13.31 11.73 -10.41
C CYS A 391 14.78 11.39 -10.12
N TYR A 392 15.14 11.34 -8.83
CA TYR A 392 16.51 11.07 -8.39
C TYR A 392 17.00 9.67 -8.79
N GLN A 393 16.15 8.65 -8.71
CA GLN A 393 16.52 7.29 -9.11
C GLN A 393 16.54 7.12 -10.64
N MET A 394 15.63 7.78 -11.37
CA MET A 394 15.64 7.77 -12.84
C MET A 394 16.92 8.37 -13.43
N GLU A 395 17.54 9.31 -12.73
CA GLU A 395 18.81 9.94 -13.08
C GLU A 395 20.02 9.06 -12.71
N LEU A 396 20.02 8.45 -11.52
CA LEU A 396 21.09 7.54 -11.07
C LEU A 396 21.19 6.24 -11.88
N GLU A 397 20.08 5.78 -12.45
CA GLU A 397 19.97 4.42 -12.98
C GLU A 397 20.16 4.29 -14.51
N LYS A 398 20.53 5.36 -15.23
CA LYS A 398 20.90 5.32 -16.66
C LYS A 398 19.81 4.79 -17.61
N ILE A 399 18.53 5.04 -17.34
CA ILE A 399 17.48 4.76 -18.32
C ILE A 399 17.84 5.53 -19.61
N ALA A 400 17.89 4.89 -20.78
CA ALA A 400 18.40 5.54 -22.01
C ALA A 400 17.65 6.85 -22.35
N ALA A 401 16.34 6.90 -22.03
CA ALA A 401 15.50 8.09 -22.13
C ALA A 401 15.97 9.28 -21.26
N THR A 402 16.68 8.99 -20.16
CA THR A 402 17.13 9.95 -19.14
C THR A 402 18.60 10.33 -19.32
N GLN A 403 19.22 9.91 -20.41
CA GLN A 403 20.59 10.28 -20.77
C GLN A 403 20.64 11.49 -21.73
N SER A 404 19.51 11.88 -22.33
CA SER A 404 19.42 13.05 -23.21
C SER A 404 18.70 14.19 -22.49
N GLY A 405 19.42 15.27 -22.20
CA GLY A 405 18.84 16.50 -21.61
C GLY A 405 17.61 17.02 -22.36
N ASP A 406 17.53 16.80 -23.67
CA ASP A 406 16.39 17.22 -24.51
C ASP A 406 15.15 16.33 -24.33
N ALA A 407 15.33 15.00 -24.29
CA ALA A 407 14.25 14.08 -23.91
C ALA A 407 13.79 14.40 -22.47
N ILE A 408 14.76 14.80 -21.65
CA ILE A 408 14.54 15.21 -20.28
C ILE A 408 13.87 16.60 -20.13
N LEU A 409 13.88 17.42 -21.17
CA LEU A 409 13.07 18.64 -21.19
C LEU A 409 11.66 18.33 -21.66
N GLN A 410 11.51 17.52 -22.70
CA GLN A 410 10.20 17.23 -23.29
C GLN A 410 9.20 16.59 -22.32
N TRP A 411 9.65 15.70 -21.45
CA TRP A 411 8.84 14.99 -20.46
C TRP A 411 8.54 15.78 -19.15
N LEU A 412 9.43 16.65 -18.68
CA LEU A 412 9.37 17.35 -17.39
C LEU A 412 8.78 18.75 -17.55
N LEU A 413 8.99 19.39 -18.69
CA LEU A 413 8.51 20.75 -18.94
C LEU A 413 6.97 20.85 -18.87
N PRO A 414 6.17 19.92 -19.43
CA PRO A 414 4.71 19.94 -19.27
C PRO A 414 4.29 19.82 -17.80
N SER A 415 4.96 18.95 -17.04
CA SER A 415 4.71 18.69 -15.62
C SER A 415 5.09 19.88 -14.74
N LEU A 416 6.27 20.47 -14.96
CA LEU A 416 6.72 21.72 -14.33
C LEU A 416 5.75 22.85 -14.63
N THR A 417 5.27 22.95 -15.87
CA THR A 417 4.29 23.96 -16.29
C THR A 417 2.97 23.77 -15.54
N ALA A 418 2.47 22.54 -15.46
CA ALA A 418 1.24 22.23 -14.73
C ALA A 418 1.37 22.49 -13.22
N ALA A 419 2.51 22.13 -12.61
CA ALA A 419 2.79 22.37 -11.20
C ALA A 419 2.87 23.88 -10.87
N LEU A 420 3.58 24.65 -11.71
CA LEU A 420 3.65 26.11 -11.59
C LEU A 420 2.28 26.77 -11.78
N GLN A 421 1.47 26.31 -12.75
CA GLN A 421 0.11 26.82 -12.97
C GLN A 421 -0.85 26.50 -11.81
N ALA A 422 -0.57 25.46 -11.03
CA ALA A 422 -1.32 25.12 -9.82
C ALA A 422 -0.83 25.90 -8.57
N GLY A 423 0.17 26.77 -8.69
CA GLY A 423 0.73 27.56 -7.58
C GLY A 423 1.72 26.80 -6.70
N MET A 424 2.18 25.61 -7.13
CA MET A 424 3.04 24.71 -6.35
C MET A 424 4.53 25.03 -6.57
N ARG A 425 4.94 26.22 -6.10
CA ARG A 425 6.26 26.81 -6.39
C ARG A 425 7.44 26.09 -5.74
N GLU A 426 7.28 25.56 -4.53
CA GLU A 426 8.34 24.81 -3.83
C GLU A 426 8.69 23.47 -4.51
N ASP A 427 7.70 22.79 -5.09
CA ASP A 427 7.90 21.49 -5.75
C ASP A 427 8.47 21.68 -7.17
N ALA A 428 8.04 22.73 -7.87
CA ALA A 428 8.68 23.16 -9.12
C ALA A 428 10.15 23.57 -8.92
N CYS A 429 10.46 24.16 -7.76
CA CYS A 429 11.81 24.47 -7.27
C CYS A 429 12.68 23.22 -7.11
N LEU A 430 12.19 22.20 -6.42
CA LEU A 430 12.89 20.92 -6.27
C LEU A 430 13.15 20.23 -7.63
N LEU A 431 12.16 20.30 -8.51
CA LEU A 431 12.19 19.77 -9.87
C LEU A 431 13.25 20.41 -10.77
N ALA A 432 13.34 21.74 -10.74
CA ALA A 432 14.31 22.50 -11.53
C ALA A 432 15.74 22.40 -10.97
N THR A 433 15.89 22.11 -9.68
CA THR A 433 17.19 21.98 -9.00
C THR A 433 17.79 20.58 -9.09
N LEU A 434 16.96 19.53 -9.11
CA LEU A 434 17.40 18.15 -9.37
C LEU A 434 17.96 17.97 -10.78
N GLN A 435 17.43 18.72 -11.74
CA GLN A 435 17.73 18.61 -13.18
C GLN A 435 18.71 19.67 -13.65
N LEU A 436 19.71 19.98 -12.84
CA LEU A 436 20.91 20.68 -13.32
C LEU A 436 21.71 19.70 -14.18
N ASP A 437 21.19 19.43 -15.38
CA ASP A 437 22.05 19.00 -16.46
C ASP A 437 23.18 20.03 -16.62
N ASP A 438 24.30 19.62 -17.22
CA ASP A 438 25.43 20.51 -17.47
C ASP A 438 25.05 21.77 -18.30
N THR A 439 23.82 21.82 -18.84
CA THR A 439 23.30 22.90 -19.68
C THR A 439 22.36 23.90 -18.98
N GLY A 440 21.87 23.60 -17.77
CA GLY A 440 20.98 24.46 -16.97
C GLY A 440 19.63 24.79 -17.64
N THR A 441 19.22 24.01 -18.65
CA THR A 441 18.14 24.42 -19.57
C THR A 441 16.75 24.32 -18.93
N VAL A 442 16.52 23.33 -18.06
CA VAL A 442 15.26 23.16 -17.31
C VAL A 442 15.04 24.34 -16.35
N PHE A 443 16.09 24.74 -15.64
CA PHE A 443 16.07 25.90 -14.74
C PHE A 443 15.71 27.20 -15.49
N ILE A 444 16.32 27.44 -16.65
CA ILE A 444 16.01 28.61 -17.50
C ILE A 444 14.53 28.65 -17.89
N GLN A 445 13.96 27.51 -18.27
CA GLN A 445 12.57 27.47 -18.68
C GLN A 445 11.59 27.63 -17.51
N ALA A 446 11.88 27.05 -16.34
CA ALA A 446 11.09 27.25 -15.13
C ALA A 446 11.02 28.74 -14.75
N VAL A 447 12.17 29.43 -14.82
CA VAL A 447 12.28 30.87 -14.56
C VAL A 447 11.54 31.71 -15.62
N ARG A 448 11.52 31.28 -16.89
CA ARG A 448 10.73 31.94 -17.95
C ARG A 448 9.23 31.76 -17.75
N LEU A 449 8.80 30.61 -17.23
CA LEU A 449 7.38 30.29 -17.00
C LEU A 449 6.78 31.06 -15.82
N ASP A 450 7.53 31.33 -14.76
CA ASP A 450 7.12 32.21 -13.65
C ASP A 450 8.27 33.15 -13.25
N PRO A 451 8.33 34.38 -13.77
CA PRO A 451 9.38 35.33 -13.38
C PRO A 451 9.37 35.72 -11.89
N GLY A 452 8.25 35.51 -11.17
CA GLY A 452 8.14 35.72 -9.72
C GLY A 452 8.76 34.61 -8.88
N TYR A 453 9.00 33.45 -9.49
CA TYR A 453 9.56 32.23 -8.90
C TYR A 453 10.82 32.45 -8.06
N LEU A 454 11.77 33.25 -8.58
CA LEU A 454 13.05 33.52 -7.92
C LEU A 454 12.94 34.51 -6.76
N LYS A 455 11.87 35.29 -6.69
CA LYS A 455 11.65 36.29 -5.64
C LYS A 455 10.93 35.71 -4.42
N ASP A 456 10.08 34.71 -4.65
CA ASP A 456 9.19 34.15 -3.64
C ASP A 456 9.71 32.83 -3.03
N SER A 457 10.59 32.10 -3.75
CA SER A 457 10.99 30.72 -3.38
C SER A 457 12.44 30.57 -2.94
N PHE A 458 13.28 31.58 -3.15
CA PHE A 458 14.70 31.53 -2.82
C PHE A 458 15.16 32.85 -2.23
N ASP A 459 16.02 32.80 -1.21
CA ASP A 459 16.79 33.98 -0.84
C ASP A 459 17.93 34.22 -1.87
N ALA A 460 18.47 35.45 -1.86
CA ALA A 460 19.51 35.84 -2.81
C ALA A 460 20.75 34.94 -2.74
N GLU A 461 21.07 34.34 -1.59
CA GLU A 461 22.25 33.48 -1.43
C GLU A 461 22.00 32.07 -1.97
N GLN A 462 20.79 31.54 -1.85
CA GLN A 462 20.38 30.26 -2.44
C GLN A 462 20.36 30.32 -3.97
N VAL A 463 19.83 31.41 -4.55
CA VAL A 463 19.92 31.66 -6.00
C VAL A 463 21.39 31.72 -6.44
N LEU A 464 22.25 32.41 -5.67
CA LEU A 464 23.67 32.49 -5.96
C LEU A 464 24.40 31.14 -5.79
N GLN A 465 24.03 30.31 -4.82
CA GLN A 465 24.60 28.96 -4.64
C GLN A 465 24.23 28.02 -5.79
N LEU A 466 22.96 28.01 -6.20
CA LEU A 466 22.48 27.29 -7.39
C LEU A 466 23.25 27.69 -8.65
N LEU A 467 23.53 28.99 -8.80
CA LEU A 467 24.32 29.54 -9.90
C LEU A 467 25.82 29.25 -9.78
N ARG A 468 26.37 29.11 -8.57
CA ARG A 468 27.77 28.71 -8.37
C ARG A 468 27.97 27.25 -8.76
N CYS A 469 27.04 26.36 -8.38
CA CYS A 469 27.06 24.94 -8.74
C CYS A 469 27.01 24.70 -10.27
N THR A 470 26.23 25.47 -11.01
CA THR A 470 26.14 25.38 -12.48
C THR A 470 27.37 25.92 -13.23
N THR A 471 28.22 26.71 -12.56
CA THR A 471 29.39 27.33 -13.20
C THR A 471 30.69 26.53 -13.07
N HIS A 472 30.66 25.41 -12.35
CA HIS A 472 31.79 24.47 -12.26
C HIS A 472 31.74 23.34 -13.30
N SER A 473 30.61 23.18 -14.01
CA SER A 473 30.49 22.31 -15.18
C SER A 473 30.61 23.12 -16.48
N ILE A 474 31.41 22.63 -17.42
CA ILE A 474 31.97 23.39 -18.56
C ILE A 474 30.98 23.39 -19.73
N ASN A 475 30.24 24.50 -19.87
CA ASN A 475 29.69 25.10 -21.12
C ASN A 475 28.78 26.33 -20.85
N ALA A 476 28.64 26.76 -19.59
CA ALA A 476 27.77 27.86 -19.16
C ALA A 476 28.08 29.25 -19.76
N HIS A 477 29.22 29.47 -20.43
CA HIS A 477 29.58 30.80 -20.95
C HIS A 477 28.66 31.27 -22.08
N ASP A 478 28.17 30.36 -22.93
CA ASP A 478 27.31 30.70 -24.07
C ASP A 478 25.87 31.02 -23.66
N LYS A 479 25.37 30.39 -22.58
CA LYS A 479 24.02 30.63 -22.05
C LYS A 479 23.95 31.69 -20.95
N MET A 480 25.09 32.11 -20.39
CA MET A 480 25.17 33.22 -19.42
C MET A 480 24.56 34.50 -19.99
N ALA A 481 24.68 34.72 -21.30
CA ALA A 481 24.06 35.83 -22.02
C ALA A 481 22.51 35.83 -21.96
N GLU A 482 21.90 34.65 -21.95
CA GLU A 482 20.44 34.49 -21.88
C GLU A 482 19.92 34.54 -20.45
N LEU A 483 20.74 34.11 -19.49
CA LEU A 483 20.43 34.13 -18.07
C LEU A 483 20.57 35.52 -17.44
N LEU A 484 21.56 36.31 -17.87
CA LEU A 484 21.85 37.60 -17.25
C LEU A 484 20.69 38.59 -17.15
N PRO A 485 19.84 38.77 -18.18
CA PRO A 485 18.67 39.65 -18.10
C PRO A 485 17.74 39.29 -16.96
N VAL A 486 17.59 37.99 -16.70
CA VAL A 486 16.76 37.49 -15.60
C VAL A 486 17.49 37.61 -14.27
N LEU A 487 18.80 37.39 -14.23
CA LEU A 487 19.61 37.40 -13.00
C LEU A 487 20.00 38.79 -12.50
N LEU A 488 19.95 39.80 -13.38
CA LEU A 488 20.30 41.20 -13.13
C LEU A 488 19.71 41.82 -11.84
N PRO A 489 18.48 41.50 -11.41
CA PRO A 489 17.93 42.01 -10.16
C PRO A 489 18.65 41.51 -8.90
N TRP A 490 19.29 40.33 -8.95
CA TRP A 490 19.86 39.65 -7.78
C TRP A 490 21.39 39.69 -7.73
N LEU A 491 22.06 40.03 -8.83
CA LEU A 491 23.52 40.14 -8.87
C LEU A 491 24.00 41.46 -8.23
N GLY A 492 24.93 41.37 -7.28
CA GLY A 492 25.69 42.52 -6.82
C GLY A 492 26.52 43.14 -7.96
N ALA A 493 26.78 44.44 -7.90
CA ALA A 493 27.48 45.17 -8.99
C ALA A 493 28.83 44.55 -9.38
N VAL A 494 29.56 44.00 -8.40
CA VAL A 494 30.87 43.34 -8.62
C VAL A 494 30.71 41.99 -9.32
N GLU A 495 29.72 41.20 -8.93
CA GLU A 495 29.47 39.88 -9.49
C GLU A 495 28.86 39.98 -10.89
N CYS A 496 27.91 40.92 -11.09
CA CYS A 496 27.39 41.27 -12.41
C CYS A 496 28.52 41.67 -13.37
N LYS A 497 29.48 42.49 -12.89
CA LYS A 497 30.66 42.87 -13.65
C LYS A 497 31.55 41.67 -14.02
N GLN A 498 31.84 40.78 -13.08
CA GLN A 498 32.67 39.60 -13.34
C GLN A 498 32.00 38.65 -14.36
N ARG A 499 30.67 38.46 -14.25
CA ARG A 499 29.90 37.60 -15.15
C ARG A 499 29.76 38.21 -16.56
N LEU A 500 29.55 39.53 -16.66
CA LEU A 500 29.57 40.25 -17.95
C LEU A 500 30.92 40.19 -18.64
N GLN A 501 32.01 40.19 -17.88
CA GLN A 501 33.36 40.08 -18.43
C GLN A 501 33.70 38.66 -18.90
N ALA A 502 33.08 37.64 -18.30
CA ALA A 502 33.22 36.24 -18.70
C ALA A 502 32.31 35.86 -19.89
N ALA A 503 31.18 36.55 -20.09
CA ALA A 503 30.25 36.26 -21.17
C ALA A 503 30.71 36.82 -22.53
N THR A 504 30.86 35.95 -23.52
CA THR A 504 31.08 36.31 -24.93
C THR A 504 29.77 36.82 -25.55
N LEU A 505 29.47 38.11 -25.37
CA LEU A 505 28.24 38.73 -25.86
C LEU A 505 28.39 39.27 -27.29
N THR A 506 27.49 38.88 -28.19
CA THR A 506 27.27 39.58 -29.46
C THR A 506 26.77 41.00 -29.19
N ALA A 507 27.04 41.95 -30.08
CA ALA A 507 26.63 43.35 -29.94
C ALA A 507 25.11 43.52 -29.69
N GLU A 508 24.28 42.69 -30.32
CA GLU A 508 22.82 42.71 -30.17
C GLU A 508 22.36 42.26 -28.77
N LYS A 509 22.89 41.12 -28.28
CA LYS A 509 22.67 40.66 -26.91
C LYS A 509 23.19 41.66 -25.87
N ALA A 510 24.34 42.30 -26.12
CA ALA A 510 24.88 43.33 -25.24
C ALA A 510 23.97 44.58 -25.17
N ALA A 511 23.36 44.97 -26.29
CA ALA A 511 22.44 46.10 -26.35
C ALA A 511 21.12 45.81 -25.60
N ALA A 512 20.50 44.65 -25.83
CA ALA A 512 19.29 44.24 -25.13
C ALA A 512 19.49 44.16 -23.60
N LEU A 513 20.66 43.71 -23.18
CA LEU A 513 21.03 43.55 -21.78
C LEU A 513 21.35 44.91 -21.12
N ALA A 514 21.95 45.85 -21.87
CA ALA A 514 22.11 47.23 -21.44
C ALA A 514 20.75 47.92 -21.25
N GLU A 515 19.81 47.72 -22.17
CA GLU A 515 18.45 48.27 -22.09
C GLU A 515 17.68 47.71 -20.88
N ALA A 516 17.73 46.39 -20.66
CA ALA A 516 17.12 45.75 -19.49
C ALA A 516 17.72 46.25 -18.17
N ALA A 517 19.06 46.36 -18.09
CA ALA A 517 19.75 46.87 -16.91
C ALA A 517 19.41 48.36 -16.65
N SER A 518 19.37 49.18 -17.70
CA SER A 518 18.93 50.57 -17.62
C SER A 518 17.48 50.70 -17.15
N GLY A 519 16.56 49.84 -17.61
CA GLY A 519 15.18 49.80 -17.15
C GLY A 519 15.06 49.44 -15.67
N LEU A 520 15.76 48.39 -15.24
CA LEU A 520 15.80 47.94 -13.84
C LEU A 520 16.39 49.00 -12.90
N TRP A 521 17.47 49.67 -13.30
CA TRP A 521 18.09 50.70 -12.48
C TRP A 521 17.34 52.02 -12.50
N ALA A 522 16.68 52.39 -13.60
CA ALA A 522 15.77 53.53 -13.62
C ALA A 522 14.57 53.31 -12.68
N ALA A 523 14.03 52.08 -12.62
CA ALA A 523 12.98 51.71 -11.67
C ALA A 523 13.46 51.76 -10.21
N ARG A 524 14.68 51.28 -9.94
CA ARG A 524 15.30 51.29 -8.59
C ARG A 524 15.73 52.69 -8.14
N TRP A 525 16.10 53.57 -9.07
CA TRP A 525 16.43 54.97 -8.78
C TRP A 525 15.17 55.77 -8.39
N ARG A 526 14.05 55.55 -9.10
CA ARG A 526 12.74 56.15 -8.74
C ARG A 526 12.24 55.68 -7.37
N SER A 527 12.59 54.46 -6.94
CA SER A 527 12.25 53.99 -5.59
C SER A 527 13.19 54.51 -4.50
N SER A 528 14.32 55.14 -4.85
CA SER A 528 15.31 55.69 -3.89
C SER A 528 15.14 57.19 -3.61
N GLU A 529 14.31 57.90 -4.37
CA GLU A 529 13.97 59.30 -4.10
C GLU A 529 13.15 59.50 -2.81
N THR A 530 12.69 58.42 -2.18
CA THR A 530 12.02 58.45 -0.87
C THR A 530 12.91 58.08 0.32
N GLY A 531 14.23 57.84 0.15
CA GLY A 531 15.09 57.59 1.32
C GLY A 531 16.56 57.32 1.05
N CYS A 532 17.41 58.18 1.64
CA CYS A 532 18.86 58.06 1.87
C CYS A 532 19.80 57.82 0.66
N ARG A 533 20.59 58.86 0.35
CA ARG A 533 21.77 58.81 -0.53
C ARG A 533 22.82 57.83 0.02
N SER A 534 23.09 56.74 -0.70
CA SER A 534 24.27 55.88 -0.50
C SER A 534 25.31 56.11 -1.61
N SER A 535 26.60 55.98 -1.28
CA SER A 535 27.79 56.35 -2.06
C SER A 535 28.16 55.39 -3.21
N SER A 536 27.19 54.72 -3.84
CA SER A 536 27.44 53.72 -4.90
C SER A 536 27.43 54.26 -6.34
N SER A 537 27.35 55.58 -6.55
CA SER A 537 27.14 56.19 -7.88
C SER A 537 28.31 56.01 -8.87
N SER A 538 29.54 55.77 -8.40
CA SER A 538 30.73 55.67 -9.27
C SER A 538 30.85 54.34 -10.02
N SER A 539 30.35 53.23 -9.45
CA SER A 539 30.45 51.91 -10.08
C SER A 539 29.42 51.68 -11.19
N ASN A 540 28.23 52.28 -11.06
CA ASN A 540 27.14 52.17 -12.05
C ASN A 540 27.42 53.02 -13.31
N TYR A 541 28.11 54.14 -13.15
CA TYR A 541 28.49 55.03 -14.26
C TYR A 541 29.52 54.37 -15.19
N TRP A 542 30.45 53.59 -14.63
CA TRP A 542 31.45 52.85 -15.39
C TRP A 542 30.84 51.72 -16.24
N LEU A 543 29.85 50.99 -15.71
CA LEU A 543 29.21 49.88 -16.44
C LEU A 543 28.40 50.40 -17.65
N LEU A 544 27.69 51.52 -17.46
CA LEU A 544 27.01 52.25 -18.53
C LEU A 544 28.01 52.76 -19.58
N GLN A 545 29.13 53.36 -19.17
CA GLN A 545 30.19 53.76 -20.11
C GLN A 545 30.79 52.58 -20.88
N LYS A 546 30.98 51.42 -20.24
CA LYS A 546 31.52 50.21 -20.88
C LYS A 546 30.53 49.63 -21.91
N LEU A 547 29.25 49.53 -21.57
CA LEU A 547 28.18 49.09 -22.48
C LEU A 547 27.99 50.07 -23.65
N LEU A 548 28.09 51.38 -23.40
CA LEU A 548 28.09 52.42 -24.44
C LEU A 548 29.35 52.39 -25.32
N SER A 549 30.51 52.03 -24.76
CA SER A 549 31.76 51.89 -25.53
C SER A 549 31.74 50.69 -26.47
N LEU A 550 31.00 49.63 -26.12
CA LEU A 550 30.75 48.48 -26.99
C LEU A 550 29.77 48.79 -28.14
N GLN A 551 29.00 49.88 -28.06
CA GLN A 551 28.10 50.36 -29.13
C GLN A 551 28.78 51.30 -30.15
N GLN A 552 30.00 51.80 -29.88
CA GLN A 552 30.69 52.74 -30.77
C GLN A 552 30.97 52.26 -32.20
N PRO A 553 31.13 50.95 -32.51
CA PRO A 553 31.27 50.51 -33.90
C PRO A 553 29.95 50.57 -34.70
N VAL A 554 28.79 50.64 -34.04
CA VAL A 554 27.45 50.54 -34.67
C VAL A 554 26.79 51.93 -34.82
N LEU A 555 27.04 52.85 -33.88
CA LEU A 555 26.41 54.18 -33.84
C LEU A 555 26.95 55.18 -34.87
N SER A 556 28.00 54.86 -35.64
CA SER A 556 28.47 55.69 -36.75
C SER A 556 27.59 55.59 -38.02
N SER A 557 26.54 54.76 -38.01
CA SER A 557 25.71 54.50 -39.19
C SER A 557 24.22 54.89 -39.08
N ILE A 558 23.74 55.42 -37.94
CA ILE A 558 22.30 55.65 -37.72
C ILE A 558 22.06 57.04 -37.08
N THR A 559 21.55 57.97 -37.89
CA THR A 559 21.53 59.43 -37.62
C THR A 559 20.41 60.01 -36.74
N PRO A 560 19.30 59.34 -36.34
CA PRO A 560 18.29 60.03 -35.52
C PRO A 560 18.40 59.83 -33.99
N VAL A 561 19.37 59.09 -33.46
CA VAL A 561 19.50 58.87 -31.98
C VAL A 561 20.37 59.94 -31.28
N GLY A 562 21.22 60.65 -32.03
CA GLY A 562 22.14 61.66 -31.48
C GLY A 562 21.47 62.90 -30.88
N THR A 563 20.20 63.14 -31.17
CA THR A 563 19.45 64.33 -30.71
C THR A 563 18.80 64.15 -29.34
N ALA A 564 18.45 62.92 -28.93
CA ALA A 564 17.85 62.66 -27.62
C ALA A 564 18.88 62.62 -26.47
N LEU A 565 20.15 62.30 -26.77
CA LEU A 565 21.23 62.26 -25.78
C LEU A 565 21.86 63.64 -25.49
N LYS A 566 21.70 64.63 -26.38
CA LYS A 566 22.16 66.00 -26.14
C LYS A 566 21.29 66.77 -25.14
N SER A 567 20.04 66.35 -24.87
CA SER A 567 19.15 67.03 -23.92
C SER A 567 19.33 66.61 -22.45
N MET A 568 20.24 65.67 -22.15
CA MET A 568 20.53 65.24 -20.77
C MET A 568 21.84 65.81 -20.19
N GLN A 569 22.53 66.70 -20.89
CA GLN A 569 23.65 67.45 -20.32
C GLN A 569 23.14 68.61 -19.46
N LEU A 570 23.06 68.39 -18.14
CA LEU A 570 22.93 69.47 -17.15
C LEU A 570 24.24 70.31 -17.10
N PRO A 571 24.17 71.65 -16.96
CA PRO A 571 25.35 72.48 -16.76
C PRO A 571 25.76 72.46 -15.28
N GLY A 572 27.04 72.25 -15.01
CA GLY A 572 27.66 72.49 -13.70
C GLY A 572 28.25 71.25 -13.03
N PHE A 573 29.35 70.74 -13.58
CA PHE A 573 30.63 70.49 -12.88
C PHE A 573 31.75 70.48 -13.92
#